data_AF-A0A6L9IWL5-F1
#
_entry.id   AF-A0A6L9IWL5-F1
#
_cell.length_a   1.000
_cell.length_b   1.000
_cell.length_c   1.000
_cell.angle_alpha   90.00
_cell.angle_beta   90.00
_cell.angle_gamma   90.00
#
_symmetry.space_group_name_H-M   'P 1'
#
loop_
_entity.id
_entity.type
_entity.pdbx_description
1 polymer ?
#
loop_
_entity_poly.entity_id
_entity_poly.type
_entity_poly.pdbx_seq_one_letter_code
_entity_poly.pdbx_strand_id
1 'polypeptide(L)'
;MRIDKQERDDVTVFVLEGRVDNDGAVDLDRALLAAVSAGNYRLVLEMAQVRYINSAGLRILADILTQTREHNGDLKLADPNPKVKRVFQIIGFDNFFITYDTLEEAVTAFSI
;
A
#
# COMPACT_ATOMS: atom_id res chain seq x y z
N MET A 1 3.69 3.69 13.37
CA MET A 1 4.71 3.18 12.42
C MET A 1 5.46 4.37 11.80
N ARG A 2 6.57 4.18 11.05
CA ARG A 2 7.16 5.30 10.29
C ARG A 2 6.65 5.24 8.85
N ILE A 3 6.19 6.39 8.34
CA ILE A 3 5.68 6.55 6.98
C ILE A 3 6.40 7.75 6.37
N ASP A 4 7.13 7.51 5.28
CA ASP A 4 7.69 8.58 4.45
C ASP A 4 6.90 8.66 3.14
N LYS A 5 6.38 9.84 2.81
CA LYS A 5 5.61 10.08 1.59
C LYS A 5 6.51 10.73 0.55
N GLN A 6 6.57 10.13 -0.64
CA GLN A 6 7.31 10.63 -1.79
C GLN A 6 6.36 10.77 -2.98
N GLU A 7 6.58 11.79 -3.80
CA GLU A 7 5.88 11.97 -5.08
C GLU A 7 6.85 11.64 -6.20
N ARG A 8 6.45 10.72 -7.09
CA ARG A 8 7.20 10.33 -8.29
C ARG A 8 6.27 10.44 -9.47
N ASP A 9 6.49 11.46 -10.30
CA ASP A 9 5.59 11.86 -11.38
C ASP A 9 4.14 12.03 -10.88
N ASP A 10 3.20 11.20 -11.34
CA ASP A 10 1.80 11.20 -10.91
C ASP A 10 1.46 10.08 -9.90
N VAL A 11 2.48 9.42 -9.34
CA VAL A 11 2.36 8.35 -8.36
C VAL A 11 2.79 8.83 -6.98
N THR A 12 1.93 8.62 -5.99
CA THR A 12 2.28 8.83 -4.58
C THR A 12 2.82 7.54 -3.98
N VAL A 13 4.05 7.56 -3.50
CA VAL A 13 4.72 6.43 -2.86
C VAL A 13 4.75 6.64 -1.35
N PHE A 14 4.38 5.60 -0.61
CA PHE A 14 4.55 5.54 0.85
C PHE A 14 5.58 4.48 1.21
N VAL A 15 6.70 4.90 1.78
CA VAL A 15 7.73 4.00 2.30
C VAL A 15 7.43 3.69 3.76
N LEU A 16 7.13 2.42 4.03
CA LEU A 16 6.62 1.98 5.33
C LEU A 16 7.69 1.23 6.12
N GLU A 17 7.92 1.66 7.36
CA GLU A 17 8.81 0.96 8.28
C GLU A 17 8.11 0.64 9.61
N GLY A 18 8.29 -0.61 10.05
CA GLY A 18 7.82 -1.09 11.34
C GLY A 18 6.69 -2.11 11.20
N ARG A 19 5.55 -1.84 11.83
CA ARG A 19 4.43 -2.79 11.97
C ARG A 19 3.11 -2.08 11.67
N VAL A 20 2.22 -2.77 10.97
CA VAL A 20 0.82 -2.37 10.76
C VAL A 20 -0.05 -3.17 11.75
N ASP A 21 0.14 -2.88 13.04
CA ASP A 21 -0.73 -3.31 14.13
C ASP A 21 -1.79 -2.22 14.40
N ASN A 22 -2.46 -2.21 15.56
CA ASN A 22 -3.55 -1.25 15.79
C ASN A 22 -3.13 0.21 15.66
N ASP A 23 -1.97 0.57 16.25
CA ASP A 23 -1.48 1.95 16.19
C ASP A 23 -0.91 2.26 14.80
N GLY A 24 -0.13 1.33 14.23
CA GLY A 24 0.39 1.49 12.87
C GLY A 24 -0.71 1.57 11.81
N ALA A 25 -1.83 0.88 12.01
CA ALA A 25 -2.99 0.94 11.14
C ALA A 25 -3.65 2.34 11.17
N VAL A 26 -3.76 2.98 12.34
CA VAL A 26 -4.30 4.35 12.45
C VAL A 26 -3.40 5.35 11.72
N ASP A 27 -2.08 5.22 11.86
CA ASP A 27 -1.12 6.07 11.15
C ASP A 27 -1.24 5.90 9.62
N LEU A 28 -1.32 4.64 9.16
CA LEU A 28 -1.44 4.30 7.75
C LEU A 28 -2.74 4.79 7.15
N ASP A 29 -3.87 4.56 7.83
CA ASP A 29 -5.19 5.02 7.39
C ASP A 29 -5.22 6.53 7.18
N ARG A 30 -4.71 7.29 8.17
CA ARG A 30 -4.63 8.74 8.06
C ARG A 30 -3.80 9.19 6.85
N ALA A 31 -2.65 8.56 6.61
CA ALA A 31 -1.76 8.91 5.51
C ALA A 31 -2.41 8.63 4.14
N LEU A 32 -3.05 7.47 3.99
CA LEU A 32 -3.69 7.05 2.74
C LEU A 32 -4.96 7.86 2.45
N LEU A 33 -5.82 8.05 3.46
CA LEU A 33 -7.02 8.88 3.32
C LEU A 33 -6.68 10.33 2.96
N ALA A 34 -5.60 10.89 3.52
CA ALA A 34 -5.15 12.23 3.15
C ALA A 34 -4.76 12.31 1.67
N ALA A 35 -4.08 11.29 1.12
CA ALA A 35 -3.73 11.26 -0.30
C ALA A 35 -4.96 11.11 -1.21
N VAL A 36 -5.87 10.18 -0.89
CA VAL A 36 -7.11 9.98 -1.65
C VAL A 36 -8.00 11.24 -1.61
N SER A 37 -8.10 11.90 -0.45
CA SER A 37 -8.86 13.15 -0.30
C SER A 37 -8.26 14.32 -1.10
N ALA A 38 -6.94 14.28 -1.36
CA ALA A 38 -6.24 15.25 -2.19
C ALA A 38 -6.33 14.92 -3.70
N GLY A 39 -7.04 13.87 -4.10
CA GLY A 39 -7.19 13.44 -5.49
C GLY A 39 -6.05 12.56 -6.00
N ASN A 40 -5.18 12.07 -5.12
CA ASN A 40 -4.11 11.15 -5.51
C ASN A 40 -4.63 9.71 -5.45
N TYR A 41 -4.86 9.12 -6.62
CA TYR A 41 -5.42 7.77 -6.73
C TYR A 41 -4.42 6.72 -7.24
N ARG A 42 -3.21 7.12 -7.63
CA ARG A 42 -2.13 6.21 -8.02
C ARG A 42 -1.16 6.05 -6.86
N LEU A 43 -1.33 5.00 -6.09
CA LEU A 43 -0.63 4.81 -4.82
C LEU A 43 0.27 3.58 -4.87
N VAL A 44 1.47 3.68 -4.30
CA VAL A 44 2.37 2.55 -4.06
C VAL A 44 2.74 2.49 -2.59
N LEU A 45 2.65 1.30 -1.99
CA LEU A 45 3.22 1.02 -0.66
C LEU A 45 4.51 0.23 -0.82
N GLU A 46 5.64 0.83 -0.46
CA GLU A 46 6.91 0.14 -0.33
C GLU A 46 6.96 -0.50 1.06
N MET A 47 7.09 -1.83 1.09
CA MET A 47 6.85 -2.66 2.27
C MET A 47 8.07 -3.46 2.73
N ALA A 48 9.27 -3.19 2.19
CA ALA A 48 10.50 -3.93 2.53
C ALA A 48 10.75 -3.97 4.05
N GLN A 49 10.45 -2.87 4.75
CA GLN A 49 10.65 -2.74 6.19
C GLN A 49 9.39 -3.00 7.04
N VAL A 50 8.29 -3.48 6.44
CA VAL A 50 7.05 -3.83 7.17
C VAL A 50 7.12 -5.27 7.67
N ARG A 51 7.27 -5.45 8.98
CA ARG A 51 7.52 -6.78 9.61
C ARG A 51 6.26 -7.54 9.98
N TYR A 52 5.12 -6.88 9.96
CA TYR A 52 3.84 -7.43 10.43
C TYR A 52 2.67 -6.58 9.94
N ILE A 53 1.56 -7.25 9.65
CA ILE A 53 0.26 -6.64 9.38
C ILE A 53 -0.85 -7.47 10.03
N ASN A 54 -1.82 -6.80 10.67
CA ASN A 54 -3.01 -7.44 11.25
C ASN A 54 -4.27 -7.21 10.39
N SER A 55 -5.41 -7.72 10.86
CA SER A 55 -6.71 -7.58 10.19
C SER A 55 -7.16 -6.13 9.99
N ALA A 56 -6.84 -5.22 10.92
CA ALA A 56 -7.18 -3.81 10.78
C ALA A 56 -6.41 -3.18 9.62
N GLY A 57 -5.10 -3.41 9.55
CA GLY A 57 -4.25 -2.98 8.43
C GLY A 57 -4.76 -3.50 7.09
N LEU A 58 -5.06 -4.80 7.02
CA LEU A 58 -5.60 -5.43 5.81
C LEU A 58 -6.91 -4.79 5.35
N ARG A 59 -7.80 -4.44 6.28
CA ARG A 59 -9.07 -3.79 5.95
C ARG A 59 -8.84 -2.39 5.38
N ILE A 60 -7.96 -1.60 5.98
CA ILE A 60 -7.59 -0.27 5.46
C ILE A 60 -7.04 -0.37 4.03
N LEU A 61 -6.15 -1.34 3.78
CA LEU A 61 -5.62 -1.55 2.43
C LEU A 61 -6.74 -1.86 1.43
N ALA A 62 -7.70 -2.72 1.80
CA ALA A 62 -8.83 -3.06 0.93
C ALA A 62 -9.74 -1.86 0.68
N ASP A 63 -10.03 -1.06 1.71
CA ASP A 63 -10.89 0.12 1.59
C ASP A 63 -10.25 1.20 0.70
N ILE A 64 -8.93 1.42 0.79
CA ILE A 64 -8.19 2.35 -0.08
C ILE A 64 -8.06 1.81 -1.51
N LEU A 65 -7.84 0.51 -1.68
CA LEU A 65 -7.81 -0.13 -3.00
C LEU A 65 -9.13 0.10 -3.76
N THR A 66 -10.27 -0.09 -3.09
CA THR A 66 -11.57 0.16 -3.71
C THR A 66 -11.72 1.64 -4.09
N GLN A 67 -11.44 2.56 -3.16
CA GLN A 67 -11.59 4.01 -3.42
C GLN A 67 -10.70 4.51 -4.56
N THR A 68 -9.45 4.04 -4.64
CA THR A 68 -8.53 4.42 -5.72
C THR A 68 -9.01 3.91 -7.08
N ARG A 69 -9.50 2.66 -7.16
CA ARG A 69 -10.02 2.06 -8.39
C ARG A 69 -11.32 2.71 -8.89
N GLU A 70 -12.18 3.17 -7.98
CA GLU A 70 -13.37 3.97 -8.36
C GLU A 70 -13.01 5.26 -9.10
N HIS A 71 -11.78 5.75 -8.93
CA HIS A 71 -11.26 6.98 -9.54
C HIS A 71 -10.21 6.71 -10.64
N ASN A 72 -10.25 5.54 -11.28
CA ASN A 72 -9.30 5.12 -12.33
C ASN A 72 -7.82 5.09 -11.87
N GLY A 73 -7.59 4.96 -10.56
CA GLY A 73 -6.28 4.71 -9.97
C GLY A 73 -6.12 3.26 -9.53
N ASP A 74 -5.13 3.01 -8.67
CA ASP A 74 -4.92 1.71 -8.02
C ASP A 74 -4.03 1.86 -6.78
N LEU A 75 -4.02 0.83 -5.94
CA LEU A 75 -3.09 0.68 -4.83
C LEU A 75 -2.19 -0.55 -5.08
N LYS A 76 -0.93 -0.30 -5.40
CA LYS A 76 0.08 -1.34 -5.68
C LYS A 76 1.01 -1.54 -4.50
N LEU A 77 1.49 -2.77 -4.34
CA LEU A 77 2.42 -3.14 -3.26
C LEU A 77 3.81 -3.41 -3.84
N ALA A 78 4.84 -2.85 -3.25
CA ALA A 78 6.24 -3.05 -3.64
C ALA A 78 7.03 -3.69 -2.51
N ASP A 79 7.81 -4.70 -2.87
CA ASP A 79 8.73 -5.44 -2.00
C ASP A 79 8.16 -5.84 -0.61
N PRO A 80 6.95 -6.42 -0.51
CA PRO A 80 6.51 -6.95 0.77
C PRO A 80 7.42 -8.12 1.16
N ASN A 81 7.91 -8.08 2.40
CA ASN A 81 8.77 -9.16 2.87
C ASN A 81 8.04 -10.52 2.88
N PRO A 82 8.77 -11.65 2.96
CA PRO A 82 8.18 -12.98 2.88
C PRO A 82 7.08 -13.27 3.89
N LYS A 83 7.15 -12.68 5.10
CA LYS A 83 6.12 -12.87 6.14
C LYS A 83 4.82 -12.18 5.74
N VAL A 84 4.90 -10.95 5.25
CA VAL A 84 3.73 -10.19 4.77
C VAL A 84 3.15 -10.83 3.51
N LYS A 85 3.99 -11.21 2.54
CA LYS A 85 3.57 -12.00 1.36
C LYS A 85 2.81 -13.26 1.76
N ARG A 86 3.31 -14.00 2.77
CA ARG A 86 2.65 -15.21 3.25
C ARG A 86 1.29 -14.93 3.89
N VAL A 87 1.16 -13.85 4.65
CA VAL A 87 -0.14 -13.42 5.19
C VAL A 87 -1.12 -13.16 4.05
N PHE A 88 -0.71 -12.40 3.02
CA PHE A 88 -1.56 -12.10 1.85
C PHE A 88 -2.02 -13.36 1.11
N GLN A 89 -1.13 -14.34 0.91
CA GLN A 89 -1.49 -15.62 0.29
C GLN A 89 -2.50 -16.41 1.12
N ILE A 90 -2.34 -16.46 2.45
CA ILE A 90 -3.24 -17.22 3.34
C ILE A 90 -4.66 -16.65 3.29
N ILE A 91 -4.78 -15.33 3.22
CA ILE A 91 -6.07 -14.63 3.20
C ILE A 91 -6.64 -14.44 1.78
N GLY A 92 -5.87 -14.78 0.73
CA GLY A 92 -6.26 -14.62 -0.67
C GLY A 92 -6.19 -13.18 -1.21
N PHE A 93 -5.42 -12.30 -0.58
CA PHE A 93 -5.25 -10.89 -0.97
C PHE A 93 -4.46 -10.72 -2.28
N ASP A 94 -3.66 -11.71 -2.64
CA ASP A 94 -2.99 -11.83 -3.93
C ASP A 94 -3.95 -11.85 -5.13
N ASN A 95 -5.24 -12.13 -4.92
CA ASN A 95 -6.27 -12.01 -5.97
C ASN A 95 -6.72 -10.56 -6.23
N PHE A 96 -6.42 -9.63 -5.31
CA PHE A 96 -6.93 -8.26 -5.36
C PHE A 96 -5.82 -7.23 -5.53
N PHE A 97 -4.69 -7.44 -4.86
CA PHE A 97 -3.53 -6.56 -4.90
C PHE A 97 -2.51 -7.01 -5.93
N ILE A 98 -2.06 -6.06 -6.74
CA ILE A 98 -0.91 -6.29 -7.62
C ILE A 98 0.35 -5.99 -6.81
N THR A 99 1.18 -7.02 -6.64
CA THR A 99 2.44 -6.95 -5.89
C THR A 99 3.61 -7.04 -6.84
N TYR A 100 4.64 -6.23 -6.60
CA TYR A 100 5.88 -6.17 -7.35
C TYR A 100 7.06 -6.44 -6.43
N ASP A 101 8.17 -6.90 -7.01
CA ASP A 101 9.38 -7.20 -6.25
C ASP A 101 10.23 -5.94 -5.99
N THR A 102 10.01 -4.87 -6.75
CA THR A 102 10.69 -3.58 -6.57
C THR A 102 9.73 -2.39 -6.59
N LEU A 103 10.16 -1.27 -5.98
CA LEU A 103 9.44 -0.01 -6.04
C LEU A 103 9.35 0.51 -7.48
N GLU A 104 10.44 0.43 -8.23
CA GLU A 104 10.52 0.89 -9.61
C GLU A 104 9.51 0.17 -10.52
N GLU A 105 9.35 -1.15 -10.39
CA GLU A 105 8.34 -1.92 -11.13
C GLU A 105 6.91 -1.46 -10.80
N ALA A 106 6.61 -1.26 -9.52
CA ALA A 106 5.28 -0.84 -9.07
C ALA A 106 4.90 0.56 -9.60
N VAL A 107 5.85 1.50 -9.57
CA VAL A 107 5.66 2.86 -10.11
C VAL A 107 5.50 2.82 -11.63
N THR A 108 6.40 2.13 -12.34
CA THR A 108 6.38 2.04 -13.81
C THR A 108 5.09 1.42 -14.33
N ALA A 109 4.49 0.51 -13.57
CA ALA A 109 3.24 -0.13 -13.95
C ALA A 109 2.03 0.82 -14.04
N PHE A 110 2.12 2.08 -13.60
CA PHE A 110 1.09 3.10 -13.83
C PHE A 110 1.23 3.84 -15.16
N SER A 111 2.38 3.73 -15.81
CA SER A 111 2.70 4.41 -17.07
C SER A 111 2.38 3.57 -18.32
N ILE A 112 1.74 2.41 -18.15
CA ILE A 112 1.44 1.42 -19.19
C ILE A 112 -0.04 1.48 -19.57
#